data_AF-C0H3Y6-F1
#
_entry.id   AF-C0H3Y6-F1
#
_cell.length_a   1.000
_cell.length_b   1.000
_cell.length_c   1.000
_cell.angle_alpha   90.00
_cell.angle_beta   90.00
_cell.angle_gamma   90.00
#
_symmetry.space_group_name_H-M   'P 1'
#
loop_
_entity.id
_entity.type
_entity.pdbx_description
1 polymer ?
#
loop_
_entity_poly.entity_id
_entity_poly.type
_entity_poly.pdbx_seq_one_letter_code
_entity_poly.pdbx_strand_id
1 'polypeptide(L)' 'MMSTLISIVCIAVFFCLNILGMMHMLPLYITSPLLFLSILFTLYRLNHRKTFKGF' A
#
# COMPACT_ATOMS: atom_id res chain seq x y z
N MET A 1 7.94 1.83 -14.10
CA MET A 1 7.27 3.13 -13.87
C MET A 1 5.76 3.01 -13.84
N MET A 2 5.10 2.47 -14.87
CA MET A 2 3.62 2.42 -14.87
C MET A 2 3.06 1.65 -13.66
N SER A 3 3.67 0.51 -13.34
CA SER A 3 3.19 -0.25 -12.19
C SER A 3 3.50 0.38 -10.83
N THR A 4 4.54 1.23 -10.72
CA THR A 4 4.80 1.98 -9.49
C THR A 4 3.81 3.14 -9.35
N LEU A 5 3.40 3.77 -10.45
CA LEU A 5 2.33 4.77 -10.44
C LEU A 5 1.00 4.17 -9.98
N ILE A 6 0.63 2.98 -10.50
CA ILE A 6 -0.59 2.28 -10.07
C ILE A 6 -0.55 2.01 -8.56
N SER A 7 0.58 1.53 -8.04
CA SER A 7 0.78 1.33 -6.60
C SER A 7 0.60 2.62 -5.80
N ILE A 8 1.16 3.74 -6.25
CA ILE A 8 1.02 5.05 -5.58
C ILE A 8 -0.45 5.49 -5.54
N VAL A 9 -1.17 5.36 -6.66
CA VAL A 9 -2.61 5.68 -6.72
C VAL A 9 -3.41 4.79 -5.77
N CYS A 10 -3.13 3.49 -5.72
CA CYS A 10 -3.78 2.56 -4.78
C CYS A 10 -3.53 2.96 -3.31
N ILE A 11 -2.29 3.34 -2.96
CA ILE A 11 -1.97 3.84 -1.61
C ILE A 11 -2.78 5.10 -1.31
N ALA A 12 -2.88 6.06 -2.24
CA ALA A 12 -3.65 7.29 -2.03
C ALA A 12 -5.15 7.01 -1.80
N VAL A 13 -5.74 6.10 -2.58
CA VAL A 13 -7.15 5.69 -2.39
C VAL A 13 -7.36 5.03 -1.02
N PHE A 14 -6.50 4.08 -0.64
CA PHE A 14 -6.61 3.43 0.68
C PHE A 14 -6.30 4.37 1.83
N PHE A 15 -5.46 5.38 1.62
CA PHE A 15 -5.23 6.44 2.60
C PHE A 15 -6.50 7.25 2.84
N CYS A 16 -7.18 7.70 1.79
CA CYS A 16 -8.49 8.35 1.91
C CYS A 16 -9.51 7.45 2.62
N LEU A 17 -9.57 6.15 2.29
CA LEU A 17 -10.44 5.19 2.98
C LEU A 17 -10.06 5.01 4.45
N ASN A 18 -8.78 5.10 4.80
CA ASN A 18 -8.33 5.03 6.18
C ASN A 18 -8.78 6.25 6.98
N ILE A 19 -8.71 7.46 6.40
CA ILE A 19 -9.28 8.67 6.99
C ILE A 19 -10.78 8.52 7.23
N LEU A 20 -11.54 7.97 6.28
CA LEU A 20 -12.97 7.63 6.50
C LEU A 20 -13.15 6.62 7.65
N GLY A 21 -12.24 5.66 7.78
CA GLY A 21 -12.21 4.75 8.92
C GLY A 21 -11.98 5.47 10.26
N MET A 22 -11.08 6.45 10.30
CA MET A 22 -10.87 7.30 11.48
C MET A 22 -12.13 8.09 11.86
N MET A 23 -12.97 8.43 10.88
CA MET A 23 -14.28 9.06 11.12
C MET A 23 -15.36 8.08 11.62
N HIS A 24 -15.01 6.85 12.03
CA HIS A 24 -15.95 5.78 12.38
C HIS A 24 -16.93 5.36 11.27
N MET A 25 -16.74 5.82 10.03
CA MET A 25 -17.60 5.41 8.90
C MET A 25 -17.32 3.97 8.46
N LEU A 26 -16.07 3.53 8.64
CA LEU A 26 -15.62 2.18 8.36
C LEU A 26 -14.83 1.66 9.57
N PRO A 27 -14.89 0.35 9.86
CA PRO A 27 -14.08 -0.22 10.95
C PRO A 27 -12.59 -0.04 10.66
N LEU A 28 -11.89 0.67 11.53
CA LEU A 28 -10.43 0.89 11.45
C LEU A 28 -9.63 -0.42 11.37
N TYR A 29 -10.17 -1.49 11.97
CA TYR A 29 -9.61 -2.84 11.90
C TYR A 29 -9.60 -3.43 10.49
N ILE A 30 -10.40 -2.92 9.55
CA ILE A 30 -10.39 -3.36 8.15
C ILE A 30 -9.58 -2.39 7.29
N THR A 31 -9.79 -1.09 7.45
CA THR A 31 -9.12 -0.08 6.62
C THR A 31 -7.62 -0.03 6.86
N SER A 32 -7.16 -0.29 8.08
CA SER A 32 -5.72 -0.21 8.42
C SER A 32 -4.92 -1.39 7.86
N PRO A 33 -5.34 -2.67 8.03
CA PRO A 33 -4.68 -3.78 7.34
C PRO A 33 -4.71 -3.65 5.82
N LEU A 34 -5.78 -3.08 5.26
CA LEU A 34 -5.89 -2.88 3.82
C LEU A 34 -4.87 -1.87 3.29
N LEU A 35 -4.73 -0.73 4.00
CA LEU A 35 -3.68 0.25 3.71
C LEU A 35 -2.29 -0.37 3.87
N PHE A 36 -2.07 -1.14 4.94
CA PHE A 36 -0.81 -1.83 5.19
C PHE A 36 -0.45 -2.80 4.05
N LEU A 37 -1.40 -3.61 3.58
CA LEU A 37 -1.20 -4.54 2.46
C LEU A 37 -0.80 -3.80 1.17
N SER A 38 -1.43 -2.66 0.89
CA SER A 38 -1.10 -1.84 -0.28
C SER A 38 0.35 -1.31 -0.24
N ILE A 39 0.78 -0.82 0.92
CA ILE A 39 2.16 -0.38 1.13
C ILE A 39 3.12 -1.56 1.03
N LEU A 40 2.82 -2.68 1.72
CA LEU A 40 3.65 -3.88 1.72
C LEU A 40 3.86 -4.40 0.30
N PHE A 41 2.80 -4.49 -0.50
CA PHE A 41 2.89 -4.92 -1.90
C PHE A 41 3.77 -3.97 -2.71
N THR A 42 3.65 -2.66 -2.48
CA THR A 42 4.48 -1.66 -3.14
C THR A 42 5.95 -1.83 -2.77
N LEU A 43 6.26 -1.98 -1.48
CA LEU A 43 7.62 -2.20 -0.99
C LEU A 43 8.21 -3.51 -1.52
N TYR A 44 7.45 -4.61 -1.49
CA TYR A 44 7.89 -5.90 -2.03
C TYR A 44 8.33 -5.80 -3.49
N ARG A 45 7.56 -5.08 -4.31
CA ARG A 45 7.88 -4.87 -5.72
C ARG A 45 9.09 -3.97 -5.94
N LEU A 46 9.24 -2.92 -5.13
CA LEU A 46 10.40 -2.03 -5.19
C LEU A 46 11.69 -2.77 -4.78
N ASN A 47 11.60 -3.63 -3.76
CA ASN A 47 12.74 -4.35 -3.23
C ASN A 47 13.28 -5.40 -4.22
N HIS A 48 12.43 -5.98 -5.06
CA HIS A 48 12.85 -6.98 -6.04
C HIS A 48 13.82 -6.45 -7.12
N ARG A 49 13.97 -5.12 -7.30
CA ARG A 49 14.73 -4.59 -8.45
C ARG A 49 16.25 -4.59 -8.28
N LYS A 50 16.79 -4.88 -7.10
CA LYS A 50 18.24 -4.78 -6.82
C LYS A 50 18.73 -5.78 -5.76
N THR A 51 18.00 -6.86 -5.49
CA THR A 51 18.57 -7.94 -4.67
C THR A 51 19.79 -8.47 -5.40
N PHE A 52 20.96 -8.35 -4.77
CA PHE A 52 22.18 -8.98 -5.20
C PHE A 52 21.88 -10.47 -5.38
N LYS A 53 21.86 -10.96 -6.64
CA LYS A 53 22.04 -12.40 -6.86
C LYS A 53 23.44 -12.68 -6.36
N GLY A 54 23.54 -13.43 -5.27
CA GLY A 54 24.81 -13.83 -4.67
C GLY A 54 25.84 -14.28 -5.70
N PHE A 55 27.11 -14.18 -5.32
CA PHE A 55 28.21 -14.87 -6.00
C PHE A 55 27.91 -16.37 -6.11
#